data_AF-A0A3A4U9C2-F1
#
_entry.id   AF-A0A3A4U9C2-F1
#
_cell.length_a   1.000
_cell.length_b   1.000
_cell.length_c   1.000
_cell.angle_alpha   90.00
_cell.angle_beta   90.00
_cell.angle_gamma   90.00
#
_symmetry.space_group_name_H-M   'P 1'
#
loop_
_entity.id
_entity.type
_entity.pdbx_description
1 polymer ?
#
loop_
_entity_poly.entity_id
_entity_poly.type
_entity_poly.pdbx_seq_one_letter_code
_entity_poly.pdbx_strand_id
1 'polypeptide(L)'
;MPLLLHAELCGGGATQLISDGPVGACLSGGLDSTTIVRLMNELLEEKDRDARSLGTRLETFSALFDNNPIDERNYVAEAVAGTQAVTTYVHPAPRDMVEELAEFVWHQEEPTVSTGPYAQWCVMRGASSKVRVLLDGQGGDELLAG
;
A
#
# COMPACT_ATOMS: atom_id res chain seq x y z
N MET A 1 2.46 -18.72 7.55
CA MET A 1 2.10 -17.78 6.47
C MET A 1 2.84 -16.44 6.55
N PRO A 2 3.09 -15.82 7.72
CA PRO A 2 4.14 -14.78 7.82
C PRO A 2 5.46 -15.29 7.27
N LEU A 3 5.78 -16.56 7.56
CA LEU A 3 6.92 -17.30 7.04
C LEU A 3 6.98 -17.45 5.51
N LEU A 4 5.88 -17.31 4.76
CA LEU A 4 5.88 -17.50 3.30
C LEU A 4 6.14 -16.18 2.58
N LEU A 5 5.52 -15.08 3.04
CA LEU A 5 5.90 -13.71 2.63
C LEU A 5 7.31 -13.35 3.08
N HIS A 6 7.70 -13.74 4.30
CA HIS A 6 9.06 -13.62 4.82
C HIS A 6 10.03 -14.57 4.07
N ALA A 7 9.58 -15.71 3.54
CA ALA A 7 10.44 -16.54 2.68
C ALA A 7 10.59 -15.95 1.27
N GLU A 8 9.59 -15.29 0.70
CA GLU A 8 9.75 -14.62 -0.61
C GLU A 8 10.48 -13.28 -0.48
N LEU A 9 10.33 -12.55 0.62
CA LEU A 9 11.02 -11.27 0.84
C LEU A 9 12.38 -11.42 1.53
N CYS A 10 12.57 -12.39 2.44
CA CYS A 10 13.84 -12.60 3.15
C CYS A 10 14.55 -13.93 2.80
N GLY A 11 13.84 -14.95 2.27
CA GLY A 11 14.40 -16.29 2.01
C GLY A 11 14.79 -16.58 0.54
N GLY A 12 14.21 -15.86 -0.42
CA GLY A 12 14.44 -15.99 -1.87
C GLY A 12 15.07 -14.75 -2.52
N GLY A 13 15.39 -13.73 -1.73
CA GLY A 13 15.73 -12.37 -2.17
C GLY A 13 14.46 -11.54 -2.41
N ALA A 14 14.47 -10.27 -2.02
CA ALA A 14 13.32 -9.36 -2.09
C ALA A 14 13.02 -8.93 -3.53
N THR A 15 12.69 -9.89 -4.41
CA THR A 15 12.56 -9.70 -5.85
C THR A 15 11.52 -8.65 -6.24
N GLN A 16 10.45 -8.53 -5.47
CA GLN A 16 9.42 -7.49 -5.65
C GLN A 16 9.95 -6.07 -5.42
N LEU A 17 11.09 -5.93 -4.74
CA LEU A 17 11.77 -4.64 -4.53
C LEU A 17 12.81 -4.35 -5.62
N ILE A 18 13.11 -5.29 -6.52
CA ILE A 18 14.05 -5.06 -7.63
C ILE A 18 13.38 -4.17 -8.67
N SER A 19 13.75 -2.89 -8.70
CA SER A 19 13.17 -1.87 -9.58
C SER A 19 14.19 -0.80 -9.95
N ASP A 20 14.12 -0.31 -11.19
CA ASP A 20 14.92 0.84 -11.68
C ASP A 20 14.38 2.20 -11.18
N GLY A 21 13.21 2.22 -10.55
CA GLY A 21 12.58 3.42 -9.99
C GLY A 21 12.16 3.23 -8.53
N PRO A 22 11.80 4.33 -7.83
CA PRO A 22 11.44 4.28 -6.42
C PRO A 22 10.24 3.36 -6.17
N VAL A 23 10.31 2.60 -5.07
CA VAL A 23 9.29 1.64 -4.63
C VAL A 23 8.65 2.13 -3.33
N GLY A 24 7.33 2.00 -3.21
CA GLY A 24 6.58 2.22 -1.96
C GLY A 24 5.55 1.12 -1.72
N ALA A 25 4.69 1.31 -0.71
CA ALA A 25 3.62 0.37 -0.40
C ALA A 25 2.27 1.04 -0.09
N CYS A 26 1.18 0.39 -0.49
CA CYS A 26 -0.15 0.65 0.05
C CYS A 26 -0.19 0.23 1.53
N LEU A 27 -0.86 1.01 2.37
CA LEU A 27 -1.05 0.71 3.78
C LEU A 27 -2.48 1.02 4.23
N SER A 28 -3.26 -0.01 4.52
CA SER A 28 -4.59 0.09 5.13
C SER A 28 -4.53 -0.07 6.66
N GLY A 29 -3.49 -0.71 7.19
CA GLY A 29 -3.44 -1.15 8.59
C GLY A 29 -4.04 -2.54 8.81
N GLY A 30 -4.58 -3.17 7.76
CA GLY A 30 -4.90 -4.59 7.74
C GLY A 30 -3.66 -5.48 7.85
N LEU A 31 -3.86 -6.77 8.07
CA LEU A 31 -2.78 -7.74 8.31
C LEU A 31 -1.80 -7.82 7.13
N ASP A 32 -2.31 -7.89 5.90
CA ASP A 32 -1.48 -8.09 4.71
C ASP A 32 -0.60 -6.87 4.43
N SER A 33 -1.20 -5.69 4.37
CA SER A 33 -0.48 -4.43 4.12
C SER A 33 0.50 -4.09 5.24
N THR A 34 0.14 -4.35 6.50
CA THR A 34 1.04 -4.19 7.65
C THR A 34 2.23 -5.15 7.57
N THR A 35 1.99 -6.40 7.17
CA THR A 35 3.06 -7.40 7.00
C THR A 35 4.05 -6.96 5.93
N ILE A 36 3.57 -6.50 4.77
CA ILE A 36 4.42 -5.95 3.70
C ILE A 36 5.26 -4.78 4.21
N VAL A 37 4.64 -3.78 4.84
CA VAL A 37 5.34 -2.58 5.34
C VAL A 37 6.40 -2.94 6.39
N ARG A 38 6.11 -3.87 7.30
CA ARG A 38 7.07 -4.31 8.32
C ARG A 38 8.27 -5.02 7.71
N LEU A 39 8.04 -5.96 6.78
CA LEU A 39 9.12 -6.67 6.10
C LEU A 39 9.97 -5.72 5.24
N MET A 40 9.35 -4.78 4.52
CA MET A 40 10.09 -3.76 3.77
C MET A 40 10.96 -2.88 4.68
N ASN A 41 10.46 -2.52 5.87
CA ASN A 41 11.24 -1.75 6.84
C ASN A 41 12.41 -2.57 7.42
N GLU A 42 12.21 -3.85 7.75
CA GLU A 42 13.28 -4.75 8.20
C GLU A 42 14.41 -4.81 7.15
N LEU A 43 14.07 -5.06 5.88
CA LEU A 43 15.04 -5.10 4.79
C LEU A 43 15.78 -3.77 4.58
N LEU A 44 15.09 -2.65 4.77
CA LEU A 44 15.69 -1.31 4.71
C LEU A 44 16.72 -1.11 5.85
N GLU A 45 16.38 -1.51 7.08
CA GLU A 45 17.24 -1.41 8.27
C GLU A 45 18.48 -2.32 8.16
N GLU A 46 18.29 -3.52 7.62
CA GLU A 46 19.37 -4.48 7.33
C GLU A 46 20.26 -4.05 6.15
N LYS A 47 19.83 -3.03 5.40
CA LYS A 47 20.48 -2.55 4.17
C LYS A 47 20.61 -3.66 3.14
N ASP A 48 19.55 -4.45 3.00
CA ASP A 48 19.51 -5.51 2.00
C ASP A 48 19.79 -4.94 0.60
N ARG A 49 20.54 -5.69 -0.20
CA ARG A 49 20.94 -5.28 -1.55
C ARG A 49 19.76 -5.09 -2.50
N ASP A 50 18.68 -5.83 -2.30
CA ASP A 50 17.50 -5.82 -3.16
C ASP A 50 16.50 -4.75 -2.71
N ALA A 51 16.66 -4.20 -1.49
CA ALA A 51 15.86 -3.10 -0.95
C ALA A 51 16.33 -1.70 -1.36
N ARG A 52 17.31 -1.58 -2.27
CA ARG A 52 17.87 -0.28 -2.70
C ARG A 52 16.84 0.69 -3.28
N SER A 53 15.80 0.15 -3.93
CA SER A 53 14.71 0.92 -4.55
C SER A 53 13.80 1.62 -3.54
N LEU A 54 13.85 1.23 -2.26
CA LEU A 54 13.17 1.90 -1.14
C LEU A 54 13.82 3.24 -0.78
N GLY A 55 15.06 3.49 -1.22
CA GLY A 55 15.77 4.72 -0.90
C GLY A 55 16.23 4.77 0.56
N THR A 56 16.10 5.94 1.19
CA THR A 56 16.53 6.14 2.60
C THR A 56 15.42 5.97 3.62
N ARG A 57 14.16 5.99 3.16
CA ARG A 57 12.95 5.93 3.99
C ARG A 57 11.86 5.25 3.18
N LEU A 58 11.09 4.39 3.83
CA LEU A 58 9.95 3.73 3.23
C LEU A 58 8.82 4.73 2.96
N GLU A 59 8.38 4.87 1.71
CA GLU A 59 7.17 5.65 1.36
C GLU A 59 5.94 4.74 1.43
N THR A 60 4.94 5.14 2.22
CA THR A 60 3.66 4.42 2.32
C THR A 60 2.51 5.34 1.96
N PHE A 61 1.39 4.75 1.53
CA PHE A 61 0.23 5.48 1.04
C PHE A 61 -1.06 4.89 1.61
N SER A 62 -1.89 5.73 2.22
CA SER A 62 -3.09 5.31 2.93
C SER A 62 -4.29 6.19 2.58
N ALA A 63 -5.45 5.59 2.39
CA ALA A 63 -6.71 6.32 2.32
C ALA A 63 -7.27 6.50 3.74
N LEU A 64 -7.63 7.74 4.10
CA LEU A 64 -8.29 8.07 5.36
C LEU A 64 -9.67 8.65 5.10
N PHE A 65 -10.59 8.42 6.04
CA PHE A 65 -11.99 8.82 5.91
C PHE A 65 -12.43 9.61 7.14
N ASP A 66 -12.30 10.93 7.10
CA ASP A 66 -12.58 11.78 8.26
C ASP A 66 -14.03 11.61 8.77
N ASN A 67 -14.16 11.36 10.07
CA ASN A 67 -15.43 11.13 10.77
C ASN A 67 -16.25 9.94 10.24
N ASN A 68 -15.60 8.94 9.65
CA ASN A 68 -16.25 7.73 9.14
C ASN A 68 -15.88 6.50 9.98
N PRO A 69 -16.83 5.59 10.29
CA PRO A 69 -16.53 4.32 10.95
C PRO A 69 -15.49 3.43 10.25
N ILE A 70 -15.28 3.60 8.94
CA ILE A 70 -14.28 2.85 8.17
C ILE A 70 -12.88 3.46 8.24
N ASP A 71 -12.65 4.52 9.03
CA ASP A 71 -11.34 5.16 9.14
C ASP A 71 -10.34 4.25 9.88
N GLU A 72 -9.35 3.74 9.14
CA GLU A 72 -8.34 2.82 9.64
C GLU A 72 -7.08 3.53 10.20
N ARG A 73 -7.10 4.87 10.34
CA ARG A 73 -5.95 5.68 10.78
C ARG A 73 -5.20 5.16 11.99
N ASN A 74 -5.91 4.62 12.97
CA ASN A 74 -5.29 4.08 14.18
C ASN A 74 -4.45 2.82 13.86
N TYR A 75 -4.95 1.95 12.98
CA TYR A 75 -4.23 0.76 12.54
C TYR A 75 -3.05 1.14 11.64
N VAL A 76 -3.23 2.12 10.75
CA VAL A 76 -2.14 2.68 9.95
C VAL A 76 -1.03 3.25 10.83
N ALA A 77 -1.39 4.02 11.87
CA ALA A 77 -0.44 4.59 12.81
C ALA A 77 0.34 3.51 13.57
N GLU A 78 -0.33 2.44 14.00
CA GLU A 78 0.30 1.30 14.65
C GLU A 78 1.22 0.52 13.69
N ALA A 79 0.81 0.35 12.44
CA ALA A 79 1.60 -0.35 11.43
C ALA A 79 2.95 0.34 11.14
N VAL A 80 3.00 1.68 11.18
CA VAL A 80 4.24 2.46 11.01
C VAL A 80 4.93 2.81 12.34
N ALA A 81 4.35 2.46 13.48
CA ALA A 81 4.96 2.75 14.78
C ALA A 81 6.34 2.10 14.89
N GLY A 82 7.37 2.91 15.16
CA GLY A 82 8.76 2.45 15.26
C GLY A 82 9.49 2.28 13.93
N THR A 83 8.87 2.59 12.79
CA THR A 83 9.55 2.63 11.49
C THR A 83 9.99 4.06 11.14
N GLN A 84 10.81 4.22 10.10
CA GLN A 84 11.12 5.53 9.51
C GLN A 84 10.24 5.85 8.30
N ALA A 85 9.08 5.20 8.19
CA ALA A 85 8.19 5.37 7.05
C ALA A 85 7.61 6.79 6.98
N VAL A 86 7.45 7.29 5.76
CA VAL A 86 6.74 8.53 5.44
C VAL A 86 5.42 8.15 4.81
N THR A 87 4.33 8.33 5.55
CA THR A 87 2.99 8.03 5.06
C THR A 87 2.38 9.25 4.37
N THR A 88 1.93 9.04 3.14
CA THR A 88 1.07 9.98 2.41
C THR A 88 -0.38 9.59 2.60
N TYR A 89 -1.17 10.50 3.17
CA TYR A 89 -2.60 10.31 3.35
C TYR A 89 -3.37 10.93 2.18
N VAL A 90 -4.28 10.15 1.61
CA VAL A 90 -5.30 10.65 0.67
C VAL A 90 -6.66 10.61 1.36
N HIS A 91 -7.56 11.50 0.96
CA HIS A 91 -8.87 11.66 1.59
C HIS A 91 -9.96 11.51 0.52
N PRO A 92 -10.31 10.28 0.10
CA PRO A 92 -11.36 10.08 -0.88
C PRO A 92 -12.69 10.63 -0.37
N ALA A 93 -13.33 11.50 -1.15
CA ALA A 93 -14.60 12.11 -0.78
C ALA A 93 -15.74 11.66 -1.71
N PRO A 94 -16.97 11.46 -1.20
CA PRO A 94 -18.11 11.10 -2.04
C PRO A 94 -18.41 12.10 -3.16
N ARG A 95 -18.15 13.38 -2.92
CA ARG A 95 -18.34 14.43 -3.93
C ARG A 95 -17.39 14.24 -5.10
N ASP A 96 -16.11 14.04 -4.82
CA ASP A 96 -15.08 13.84 -5.83
C ASP A 96 -15.35 12.56 -6.63
N MET A 97 -15.82 11.50 -5.96
CA MET A 97 -16.23 10.27 -6.64
C MET A 97 -17.32 10.49 -7.69
N VAL A 98 -18.34 11.30 -7.37
CA VAL A 98 -19.42 11.61 -8.31
C VAL A 98 -18.91 12.44 -9.48
N GLU A 99 -18.03 13.41 -9.23
CA GLU A 99 -17.44 14.27 -10.25
C GLU A 99 -16.51 13.48 -11.20
N GLU A 100 -15.82 12.47 -10.66
CA GLU A 100 -14.82 11.68 -11.38
C GLU A 100 -15.34 10.33 -11.90
N LEU A 101 -16.61 9.98 -11.62
CA LEU A 101 -17.17 8.64 -11.87
C LEU A 101 -16.95 8.15 -13.31
N ALA A 102 -17.14 9.04 -14.29
CA ALA A 102 -17.00 8.68 -15.69
C ALA A 102 -15.55 8.32 -16.07
N GLU A 103 -14.58 9.08 -15.56
CA GLU A 103 -13.16 8.80 -15.78
C GLU A 103 -12.72 7.54 -15.03
N PHE A 104 -13.16 7.38 -13.78
CA PHE A 104 -12.89 6.20 -12.99
C PHE A 104 -13.39 4.93 -13.67
N VAL A 105 -14.67 4.88 -14.07
CA VAL A 105 -15.25 3.72 -14.75
C VAL A 105 -14.58 3.45 -16.10
N TRP A 106 -14.17 4.48 -16.82
CA TRP A 106 -13.40 4.33 -18.06
C TRP A 106 -12.08 3.59 -17.82
N HIS A 107 -11.36 3.90 -16.73
CA HIS A 107 -10.10 3.22 -16.40
C HIS A 107 -10.30 1.80 -15.86
N GLN A 108 -11.43 1.53 -15.20
CA GLN A 108 -11.73 0.18 -14.70
C GLN A 108 -12.19 -0.78 -15.79
N GLU A 109 -12.72 -0.25 -16.91
CA GLU A 109 -13.37 -1.02 -18.00
C GLU A 109 -14.57 -1.89 -17.54
N GLU A 110 -14.99 -1.78 -16.29
CA GLU A 110 -16.13 -2.49 -15.71
C GLU A 110 -16.83 -1.68 -14.59
N PRO A 111 -18.12 -1.96 -14.29
CA PRO A 111 -18.78 -1.42 -13.11
C PRO A 111 -18.17 -2.00 -11.82
N THR A 112 -17.89 -1.15 -10.84
CA THR A 112 -17.39 -1.58 -9.53
C THR A 112 -18.51 -1.84 -8.53
N VAL A 113 -18.42 -2.94 -7.79
CA VAL A 113 -19.45 -3.36 -6.80
C VAL A 113 -19.30 -2.71 -5.41
N SER A 114 -18.28 -1.90 -5.21
CA SER A 114 -18.02 -1.18 -3.95
C SER A 114 -17.25 0.11 -4.22
N THR A 115 -17.06 0.93 -3.17
CA THR A 115 -16.23 2.15 -3.21
C THR A 115 -14.74 1.89 -2.97
N GLY A 116 -14.36 0.63 -2.68
CA GLY A 116 -12.97 0.25 -2.41
C GLY A 116 -12.02 0.56 -3.58
N PRO A 117 -12.34 0.16 -4.83
CA PRO A 117 -11.49 0.46 -5.98
C PRO A 117 -11.35 1.97 -6.23
N TYR A 118 -12.35 2.79 -5.90
CA TYR A 118 -12.22 4.26 -5.97
C TYR A 118 -11.23 4.81 -4.93
N ALA A 119 -11.26 4.28 -3.70
CA ALA A 119 -10.26 4.64 -2.69
C ALA A 119 -8.85 4.24 -3.13
N GLN A 120 -8.69 3.06 -3.73
CA GLN A 120 -7.42 2.61 -4.30
C GLN A 120 -6.98 3.52 -5.46
N TRP A 121 -7.89 3.95 -6.34
CA TRP A 121 -7.59 4.90 -7.40
C TRP A 121 -7.03 6.23 -6.85
N CYS A 122 -7.60 6.74 -5.76
CA CYS A 122 -7.08 7.93 -5.08
C CYS A 122 -5.67 7.70 -4.51
N VAL A 123 -5.41 6.53 -3.92
CA VAL A 123 -4.08 6.15 -3.42
C VAL A 123 -3.06 6.10 -4.55
N MET A 124 -3.38 5.43 -5.65
CA MET A 124 -2.50 5.34 -6.83
C MET A 124 -2.19 6.73 -7.40
N ARG A 125 -3.20 7.61 -7.47
CA ARG A 125 -3.02 9.00 -7.89
C ARG A 125 -2.06 9.75 -6.96
N GLY A 126 -2.24 9.64 -5.64
CA GLY A 126 -1.35 10.25 -4.64
C GLY A 126 0.08 9.71 -4.69
N ALA A 127 0.24 8.43 -5.03
CA ALA A 127 1.54 7.75 -5.14
C ALA A 127 2.31 8.08 -6.43
N SER A 128 1.60 8.32 -7.53
CA SER A 128 2.17 8.45 -8.88
C SER A 128 3.29 9.50 -9.03
N SER A 129 3.30 10.53 -8.18
CA SER A 129 4.32 11.58 -8.20
C SER A 129 5.59 11.25 -7.39
N LYS A 130 5.54 10.20 -6.56
CA LYS A 130 6.61 9.84 -5.61
C LYS A 130 7.28 8.51 -5.93
N VAL A 131 6.50 7.53 -6.34
CA VAL A 131 6.98 6.16 -6.56
C VAL A 131 6.56 5.66 -7.94
N ARG A 132 7.40 4.80 -8.52
CA ARG A 132 7.11 4.14 -9.80
C ARG A 132 6.41 2.79 -9.61
N VAL A 133 6.72 2.12 -8.50
CA VAL A 133 6.20 0.80 -8.15
C VAL A 133 5.59 0.88 -6.76
N LEU A 134 4.43 0.26 -6.60
CA LEU A 134 3.70 0.23 -5.34
C LEU A 134 3.34 -1.22 -5.02
N LEU A 135 3.75 -1.71 -3.86
CA LEU A 135 3.37 -3.04 -3.38
C LEU A 135 2.01 -2.93 -2.68
N ASP A 136 1.13 -3.88 -2.94
CA ASP A 136 -0.21 -3.98 -2.36
C ASP A 136 -0.43 -5.38 -1.77
N GLY A 137 -1.27 -5.47 -0.73
CA GLY A 137 -1.58 -6.71 -0.02
C GLY A 137 -2.75 -7.50 -0.59
N GLN A 138 -3.24 -7.14 -1.78
CA GLN A 138 -4.36 -7.85 -2.42
C GLN A 138 -4.06 -9.33 -2.68
N GLY A 139 -5.08 -10.18 -2.55
CA GLY A 139 -4.95 -11.64 -2.72
C GLY A 139 -4.70 -12.40 -1.42
N GLY A 140 -4.37 -11.73 -0.32
CA GLY A 140 -4.12 -12.36 0.97
C GLY A 140 -5.35 -13.10 1.50
N ASP A 141 -6.49 -12.42 1.53
CA ASP A 141 -7.78 -12.99 1.97
C ASP A 141 -8.19 -14.19 1.11
N GLU A 142 -8.05 -14.11 -0.22
CA GLU A 142 -8.39 -15.21 -1.12
C GLU A 142 -7.49 -16.43 -0.93
N LEU A 143 -6.20 -16.21 -0.67
CA LEU A 143 -5.23 -17.28 -0.43
C LEU A 143 -5.40 -17.95 0.94
N LEU A 144 -5.90 -17.19 1.93
CA LEU A 144 -5.95 -17.61 3.33
C LEU A 144 -7.37 -17.86 3.84
N ALA A 145 -8.37 -17.70 2.99
CA ALA A 145 -9.79 -17.73 3.34
C ALA A 145 -10.11 -16.75 4.48
N GLY A 146 -9.59 -15.52 4.36
CA GLY A 146 -9.82 -14.38 5.24
C GLY A 146 -11.23 -13.81 5.13
#